data_AF-A0AAV0I1S5-F1
#
_entry.id   AF-A0AAV0I1S5-F1
#
_cell.length_a   1.000
_cell.length_b   1.000
_cell.length_c   1.000
_cell.angle_alpha   90.00
_cell.angle_beta   90.00
_cell.angle_gamma   90.00
#
_symmetry.space_group_name_H-M   'P 1'
#
loop_
_entity.id
_entity.type
_entity.pdbx_description
1 polymer ?
#
loop_
_entity_poly.entity_id
_entity_poly.type
_entity_poly.pdbx_seq_one_letter_code
_entity_poly.pdbx_strand_id
1 'polypeptide(L)'
;MGITIISDRHAGIKHAVRGFPDEWGWTWRWCIRHFLANFQHKFGKKKDIRDQLWSAAVAHQPKKYEQKMKTIRQIHRAGAVWAEGQDLHMWTFHMDNGARFGIATTNHGESINGVYKGIR
;
A
#
# COMPACT_ATOMS: atom_id res chain seq x y z
N MET A 1 17.33 9.62 -11.46
CA MET A 1 16.81 9.44 -10.08
C MET A 1 15.69 10.44 -9.91
N GLY A 2 14.49 10.02 -9.51
CA GLY A 2 13.34 10.90 -9.41
C GLY A 2 12.56 10.70 -8.12
N ILE A 3 11.52 11.51 -7.94
CA ILE A 3 10.77 11.61 -6.69
C ILE A 3 9.77 10.46 -6.59
N THR A 4 9.69 9.77 -5.45
CA THR A 4 8.62 8.79 -5.21
C THR A 4 7.58 9.34 -4.26
N ILE A 5 6.38 9.52 -4.77
CA ILE A 5 5.21 9.89 -3.97
C ILE A 5 4.64 8.60 -3.39
N ILE A 6 4.48 8.56 -2.07
CA ILE A 6 3.77 7.49 -1.38
C ILE A 6 2.52 8.12 -0.77
N SER A 7 1.32 7.60 -1.05
CA SER A 7 0.10 8.21 -0.51
C SER A 7 -1.06 7.22 -0.45
N ASP A 8 -2.19 7.64 0.14
CA ASP A 8 -3.44 6.90 -0.02
C ASP A 8 -3.97 7.03 -1.47
N ARG A 9 -4.92 6.18 -1.85
CA ARG A 9 -5.51 6.11 -3.19
C ARG A 9 -6.87 6.80 -3.29
N HIS A 10 -7.17 7.72 -2.38
CA HIS A 10 -8.42 8.49 -2.41
C HIS A 10 -8.51 9.32 -3.71
N ALA A 11 -9.73 9.56 -4.21
CA ALA A 11 -9.92 10.15 -5.54
C ALA A 11 -9.24 11.52 -5.71
N GLY A 12 -9.33 12.40 -4.69
CA GLY A 12 -8.65 13.69 -4.69
C GLY A 12 -7.12 13.58 -4.73
N ILE A 13 -6.54 12.61 -4.01
CA ILE A 13 -5.08 12.37 -4.03
C ILE A 13 -4.65 11.84 -5.39
N LYS A 14 -5.40 10.90 -5.97
CA LYS A 14 -5.12 10.36 -7.30
C LYS A 14 -5.11 11.47 -8.36
N HIS A 15 -6.01 12.44 -8.25
CA HIS A 15 -6.03 13.60 -9.13
C HIS A 15 -4.81 14.51 -8.90
N ALA A 16 -4.49 14.84 -7.65
CA ALA A 16 -3.33 15.67 -7.31
C ALA A 16 -2.01 15.05 -7.77
N VAL A 17 -1.81 13.74 -7.56
CA VAL A 17 -0.61 13.02 -7.98
C VAL A 17 -0.44 13.05 -9.50
N ARG A 18 -1.53 12.92 -10.26
CA ARG A 18 -1.49 13.00 -11.73
C ARG A 18 -1.16 14.39 -12.28
N GLY A 19 -1.23 15.43 -11.45
CA GLY A 19 -0.82 16.78 -11.82
C GLY A 19 0.69 17.03 -11.67
N PHE A 20 1.47 16.05 -11.19
CA PHE A 20 2.92 16.22 -11.06
C PHE A 20 3.60 16.25 -12.45
N PRO A 21 4.55 17.17 -12.68
CA PRO A 21 5.22 17.28 -13.98
C PRO A 21 6.08 16.05 -14.29
N ASP A 22 5.88 15.44 -15.46
CA ASP A 22 6.57 14.21 -15.88
C ASP A 22 8.10 14.39 -15.99
N GLU A 23 8.55 15.61 -16.32
CA GLU A 23 9.97 15.96 -16.41
C GLU A 23 10.76 15.75 -15.10
N TRP A 24 10.08 15.59 -13.96
CA TRP A 24 10.73 15.32 -12.67
C TRP A 24 11.03 13.84 -12.44
N GLY A 25 10.66 12.97 -13.39
CA GLY A 25 10.93 11.52 -13.33
C GLY A 25 10.31 10.86 -12.10
N TRP A 26 9.14 11.32 -11.68
CA TRP A 26 8.50 10.88 -10.45
C TRP A 26 7.83 9.52 -10.61
N THR A 27 7.62 8.83 -9.49
CA THR A 27 6.79 7.62 -9.42
C THR A 27 5.78 7.75 -8.30
N TRP A 28 4.71 6.97 -8.39
CA TRP A 28 3.71 6.89 -7.32
C TRP A 28 3.51 5.47 -6.84
N ARG A 29 3.34 5.34 -5.53
CA ARG A 29 3.07 4.09 -4.84
C ARG A 29 2.03 4.32 -3.74
N TRP A 30 1.30 3.28 -3.41
CA TRP A 30 0.38 3.33 -2.29
C TRP A 30 1.11 3.18 -0.96
N CYS A 31 0.66 3.92 0.03
CA CYS A 31 1.07 3.75 1.40
C CYS A 31 0.58 2.38 1.90
N ILE A 32 1.52 1.52 2.34
CA ILE A 32 1.19 0.17 2.82
C ILE A 32 0.27 0.23 4.03
N ARG A 33 0.44 1.21 4.93
CA ARG A 33 -0.45 1.40 6.08
C ARG A 33 -1.91 1.63 5.66
N HIS A 34 -2.16 2.50 4.68
CA HIS A 34 -3.51 2.75 4.17
C HIS A 34 -4.05 1.55 3.37
N PHE A 35 -3.19 0.84 2.64
CA PHE A 35 -3.56 -0.42 1.99
C PHE A 35 -4.09 -1.46 3.00
N LEU A 36 -3.40 -1.62 4.14
CA LEU A 36 -3.85 -2.49 5.22
C LEU A 36 -5.11 -1.97 5.92
N ALA A 37 -5.25 -0.65 6.10
CA ALA A 37 -6.46 -0.07 6.66
C ALA A 37 -7.68 -0.35 5.75
N ASN A 38 -7.51 -0.24 4.43
CA ASN A 38 -8.54 -0.59 3.45
C ASN A 38 -8.92 -2.08 3.52
N PHE A 39 -7.94 -2.97 3.71
CA PHE A 39 -8.19 -4.37 3.96
C PHE A 39 -9.05 -4.58 5.22
N GLN A 40 -8.65 -3.96 6.34
CA GLN A 40 -9.37 -4.08 7.61
C GLN A 40 -10.77 -3.45 7.57
N HIS A 41 -10.96 -2.37 6.81
CA HIS A 41 -12.27 -1.77 6.60
C HIS A 41 -13.21 -2.74 5.86
N LYS A 42 -12.68 -3.51 4.89
CA LYS A 42 -13.47 -4.45 4.09
C LYS A 42 -13.75 -5.78 4.81
N PHE A 43 -12.77 -6.32 5.54
CA PHE A 43 -12.84 -7.68 6.10
C PHE A 43 -12.84 -7.73 7.64
N GLY A 44 -12.89 -6.57 8.30
CA GLY A 44 -12.80 -6.44 9.74
C GLY A 44 -11.36 -6.51 10.28
N LYS A 45 -11.20 -6.22 11.58
CA LYS A 45 -9.91 -6.22 12.26
C LYS A 45 -9.42 -7.67 12.49
N LYS A 46 -8.72 -8.24 11.52
CA LYS A 46 -8.08 -9.56 11.63
C LYS A 46 -6.55 -9.39 11.69
N LYS A 47 -6.00 -9.31 12.91
CA LYS A 47 -4.59 -8.94 13.16
C LYS A 47 -3.61 -9.88 12.44
N ASP A 48 -3.79 -11.19 12.57
CA ASP A 48 -2.85 -12.16 11.99
C ASP A 48 -2.75 -12.04 10.47
N ILE A 49 -3.89 -11.88 9.79
CA ILE A 49 -3.93 -11.72 8.33
C ILE A 49 -3.30 -10.39 7.92
N ARG A 50 -3.59 -9.31 8.67
CA ARG A 50 -2.97 -8.00 8.44
C ARG A 50 -1.45 -8.09 8.55
N ASP A 51 -0.93 -8.80 9.54
CA ASP A 51 0.52 -8.89 9.79
C ASP A 51 1.22 -9.76 8.73
N GLN A 52 0.54 -10.81 8.22
CA GLN A 52 0.99 -11.54 7.03
C GLN A 52 0.97 -10.65 5.78
N LEU A 53 -0.06 -9.83 5.61
CA LEU A 53 -0.20 -8.94 4.45
C LEU A 53 0.84 -7.80 4.50
N TRP A 54 1.14 -7.26 5.68
CA TRP A 54 2.28 -6.35 5.89
C TRP A 54 3.58 -7.02 5.45
N SER A 55 3.83 -8.24 5.95
CA SER A 55 5.03 -9.00 5.63
C SER A 55 5.16 -9.30 4.14
N ALA A 56 4.04 -9.55 3.45
CA ALA A 56 4.01 -9.70 1.99
C ALA A 56 4.35 -8.37 1.29
N ALA A 57 3.75 -7.27 1.73
CA ALA A 57 3.94 -5.95 1.12
C ALA A 57 5.41 -5.47 1.20
N VAL A 58 6.09 -5.70 2.32
CA VAL A 58 7.49 -5.28 2.53
C VAL A 58 8.52 -6.34 2.12
N ALA A 59 8.09 -7.47 1.56
CA ALA A 59 9.01 -8.49 1.06
C ALA A 59 9.74 -7.98 -0.18
N HIS A 60 11.09 -7.97 -0.12
CA HIS A 60 11.95 -7.60 -1.26
C HIS A 60 12.12 -8.74 -2.28
N GLN A 61 11.84 -9.99 -1.89
CA GLN A 61 12.02 -11.15 -2.74
C GLN A 61 10.66 -11.73 -3.15
N PRO A 62 10.42 -12.03 -4.44
CA PRO A 62 9.16 -12.62 -4.90
C PRO A 62 8.82 -13.92 -4.16
N LYS A 63 9.83 -14.76 -3.86
CA LYS A 63 9.66 -16.00 -3.09
C LYS A 63 9.10 -15.75 -1.68
N LYS A 64 9.58 -14.70 -0.99
CA LYS A 64 9.10 -14.35 0.35
C LYS A 64 7.68 -13.78 0.30
N TYR A 65 7.38 -12.95 -0.69
CA TYR A 65 6.02 -12.48 -0.94
C TYR A 65 5.05 -13.66 -1.12
N GLU A 66 5.38 -14.57 -2.03
CA GLU A 66 4.53 -15.71 -2.37
C GLU A 66 4.33 -16.65 -1.18
N GLN A 67 5.35 -16.86 -0.34
CA GLN A 67 5.20 -17.63 0.89
C GLN A 67 4.16 -17.01 1.84
N LYS A 68 4.16 -15.68 2.00
CA LYS A 68 3.19 -14.97 2.85
C LYS A 68 1.79 -15.01 2.23
N MET A 69 1.67 -14.80 0.92
CA MET A 69 0.39 -14.90 0.22
C MET A 69 -0.19 -16.31 0.27
N LYS A 70 0.64 -17.36 0.17
CA LYS A 70 0.21 -18.75 0.36
C LYS A 70 -0.42 -18.98 1.73
N THR A 71 0.19 -18.46 2.80
CA THR A 71 -0.40 -18.51 4.14
C THR A 71 -1.76 -17.79 4.18
N ILE A 72 -1.86 -16.60 3.59
CA ILE A 72 -3.13 -15.84 3.54
C ILE A 72 -4.20 -16.61 2.75
N ARG A 73 -3.85 -17.24 1.63
CA ARG A 73 -4.78 -18.07 0.82
C ARG A 73 -5.35 -19.23 1.63
N GLN A 74 -4.55 -19.83 2.52
CA GLN A 74 -4.97 -20.93 3.38
C GLN A 74 -5.91 -20.47 4.51
N ILE A 75 -5.61 -19.35 5.17
CA ILE A 75 -6.39 -18.88 6.34
C ILE A 75 -7.55 -17.94 5.99
N HIS A 76 -7.49 -17.26 4.83
CA HIS A 76 -8.47 -16.25 4.45
C HIS A 76 -8.49 -15.99 2.93
N ARG A 77 -9.02 -16.96 2.19
CA ARG A 77 -9.10 -16.95 0.71
C ARG A 77 -9.68 -15.65 0.13
N ALA A 78 -10.78 -15.15 0.67
CA ALA A 78 -11.41 -13.91 0.17
C ALA A 78 -10.47 -12.68 0.29
N GLY A 79 -9.65 -12.64 1.33
CA GLY A 79 -8.67 -11.56 1.53
C GLY A 79 -7.46 -11.68 0.61
N ALA A 80 -7.00 -12.91 0.34
CA ALA A 80 -5.96 -13.15 -0.66
C ALA A 80 -6.43 -12.68 -2.05
N VAL A 81 -7.60 -13.14 -2.50
CA VAL A 81 -8.20 -12.74 -3.79
C VAL A 81 -8.32 -11.23 -3.89
N TRP A 82 -8.76 -10.56 -2.81
CA TRP A 82 -8.86 -9.11 -2.81
C TRP A 82 -7.49 -8.43 -2.97
N ALA A 83 -6.47 -8.89 -2.24
CA ALA A 83 -5.13 -8.30 -2.28
C ALA A 83 -4.44 -8.54 -3.63
N GLU A 84 -4.60 -9.73 -4.21
CA GLU A 84 -4.07 -10.11 -5.52
C GLU A 84 -4.76 -9.39 -6.67
N GLY A 85 -6.05 -9.06 -6.50
CA GLY A 85 -6.77 -8.20 -7.44
C GLY A 85 -6.36 -6.73 -7.40
N GLN A 86 -5.42 -6.33 -6.52
CA GLN A 86 -4.85 -4.99 -6.51
C GLN A 86 -3.53 -4.96 -7.30
N ASP A 87 -3.19 -3.81 -7.86
CA ASP A 87 -1.93 -3.63 -8.61
C ASP A 87 -0.70 -3.84 -7.72
N LEU A 88 0.05 -4.93 -7.96
CA LEU A 88 1.20 -5.32 -7.15
C LEU A 88 2.33 -4.28 -7.15
N HIS A 89 2.55 -3.57 -8.26
CA HIS A 89 3.56 -2.50 -8.32
C HIS A 89 3.22 -1.36 -7.36
N MET A 90 1.93 -1.15 -7.08
CA MET A 90 1.47 -0.08 -6.22
C MET A 90 1.60 -0.36 -4.74
N TRP A 91 1.64 -1.63 -4.28
CA TRP A 91 1.67 -1.92 -2.83
C TRP A 91 2.76 -2.89 -2.37
N THR A 92 3.52 -3.53 -3.26
CA THR A 92 4.59 -4.48 -2.86
C THR A 92 6.00 -3.96 -3.17
N PHE A 93 6.99 -4.29 -2.33
CA PHE A 93 8.39 -3.91 -2.54
C PHE A 93 9.05 -4.70 -3.67
N HIS A 94 8.87 -6.02 -3.73
CA HIS A 94 9.51 -6.84 -4.77
C HIS A 94 9.13 -6.45 -6.22
N MET A 95 8.01 -5.74 -6.42
CA MET A 95 7.57 -5.25 -7.74
C MET A 95 7.76 -3.74 -7.91
N ASP A 96 8.17 -2.98 -6.88
CA ASP A 96 8.22 -1.51 -7.00
C ASP A 96 9.46 -0.97 -7.72
N ASN A 97 10.37 -1.85 -8.15
CA ASN A 97 11.66 -1.56 -8.78
C ASN A 97 12.56 -0.64 -7.96
N GLY A 98 12.46 -0.72 -6.63
CA GLY A 98 13.24 0.11 -5.71
C GLY A 98 12.72 1.54 -5.59
N ALA A 99 11.57 1.87 -6.20
CA ALA A 99 11.01 3.22 -6.21
C ALA A 99 10.86 3.79 -4.78
N ARG A 100 10.48 2.95 -3.82
CA ARG A 100 10.23 3.42 -2.44
C ARG A 100 11.49 3.58 -1.60
N PHE A 101 12.67 3.13 -2.06
CA PHE A 101 13.90 3.09 -1.27
C PHE A 101 13.71 2.49 0.14
N GLY A 102 12.83 1.48 0.27
CA GLY A 102 12.51 0.82 1.54
C GLY A 102 11.45 1.53 2.41
N ILE A 103 10.92 2.68 1.97
CA ILE A 103 9.88 3.42 2.71
C ILE A 103 8.51 2.77 2.50
N ALA A 104 7.95 2.18 3.56
CA ALA A 104 6.63 1.54 3.54
C ALA A 104 5.47 2.52 3.77
N THR A 105 5.73 3.60 4.50
CA THR A 105 4.74 4.56 4.99
C THR A 105 5.24 5.98 4.80
N THR A 106 4.34 6.92 4.48
CA THR A 106 4.66 8.34 4.58
C THR A 106 4.42 8.82 6.00
N ASN A 107 5.49 9.26 6.65
CA ASN A 107 5.51 9.73 8.03
C ASN A 107 4.71 11.01 8.31
N HIS A 108 3.98 11.63 7.37
CA HIS A 108 3.39 12.97 7.63
C HIS A 108 1.96 13.22 7.13
N GLY A 109 1.37 12.39 6.25
CA GLY A 109 -0.02 12.59 5.79
C GLY A 109 -1.10 12.18 6.80
N GLU A 110 -0.70 11.53 7.89
CA GLU A 110 -1.60 11.02 8.94
C GLU A 110 -2.20 12.14 9.80
N SER A 111 -1.45 13.24 9.99
CA SER A 111 -1.92 14.43 10.71
C SER A 111 -3.11 15.09 10.00
N ILE A 112 -3.09 15.14 8.67
CA ILE A 112 -4.10 15.89 7.90
C ILE A 112 -5.45 15.15 7.87
N ASN A 113 -5.46 13.81 7.86
CA ASN A 113 -6.70 13.02 7.94
C ASN A 113 -7.37 13.08 9.33
N GLY A 114 -6.62 13.39 10.40
CA GLY A 114 -7.17 13.65 11.72
C GLY A 114 -7.90 14.98 11.80
N VAL A 115 -7.34 16.02 11.15
CA VAL A 115 -7.91 17.37 11.09
C VAL A 115 -9.28 17.37 10.41
N TYR A 116 -9.44 16.67 9.27
CA TYR A 116 -10.74 16.62 8.58
C TYR A 116 -11.84 15.81 9.30
N LYS A 117 -11.50 15.00 10.31
CA LYS A 117 -12.50 14.31 11.14
C LYS A 117 -13.12 15.20 12.22
N GLY A 118 -12.53 16.36 12.49
CA GLY A 118 -13.01 17.34 13.48
C GLY A 118 -13.78 18.52 12.88
N ILE A 119 -13.85 18.63 11.55
CA ILE A 119 -14.60 19.69 10.86
C ILE A 119 -15.88 19.04 10.32
N ARG A 120 -16.96 19.14 11.10
CA ARG A 120 -18.33 18.82 10.71
C ARG A 120 -19.19 20.03 10.98
#